data_AF-A0A1Q6JVA0-F1
#
_entry.id   AF-A0A1Q6JVA0-F1
#
_cell.length_a   1.000
_cell.length_b   1.000
_cell.length_c   1.000
_cell.angle_alpha   90.00
_cell.angle_beta   90.00
_cell.angle_gamma   90.00
#
_symmetry.space_group_name_H-M   'P 1'
#
loop_
_entity.id
_entity.type
_entity.pdbx_description
1 polymer ?
#
loop_
_entity_poly.entity_id
_entity_poly.type
_entity_poly.pdbx_seq_one_letter_code
_entity_poly.pdbx_strand_id
1 'polypeptide(L)'
;MAMNAMDWIPNIFGLDVPEFERQLSNWCNLNSARKLQIVFDCDDLKKFLHNKKLHKTYNGKCYQFSTPNLTIVWDEAGENWGLVQKVLSRNDNEECMYTSPRPSNAGGVAFIKKNA
;
A
#
# COMPACT_ATOMS: atom_id res chain seq x y z
N MET A 1 -8.03 25.42 4.18
CA MET A 1 -9.13 24.43 4.06
C MET A 1 -8.57 23.27 3.27
N ALA A 2 -8.24 22.16 3.92
CA ALA A 2 -7.70 21.00 3.22
C ALA A 2 -8.86 20.33 2.47
N MET A 3 -8.91 20.50 1.15
CA MET A 3 -9.74 19.63 0.31
C MET A 3 -9.23 18.22 0.54
N ASN A 4 -10.10 17.31 1.02
CA ASN A 4 -9.78 15.89 1.10
C ASN A 4 -9.42 15.41 -0.31
N ALA A 5 -8.13 15.26 -0.58
CA ALA A 5 -7.68 14.83 -1.89
C ALA A 5 -8.02 13.35 -2.06
N MET A 6 -8.92 13.04 -3.01
CA MET A 6 -9.11 11.67 -3.45
C MET A 6 -8.18 11.40 -4.62
N ASP A 7 -7.40 10.34 -4.51
CA ASP A 7 -6.51 9.87 -5.58
C ASP A 7 -6.78 8.41 -5.90
N TRP A 8 -6.42 8.01 -7.11
CA TRP A 8 -6.62 6.66 -7.60
C TRP A 8 -5.28 6.05 -7.96
N ILE A 9 -4.93 4.97 -7.27
CA ILE A 9 -3.79 4.14 -7.64
C ILE A 9 -4.32 3.14 -8.67
N PRO A 10 -3.70 3.06 -9.88
CA PRO A 10 -4.02 2.04 -10.86
C PRO A 10 -3.98 0.64 -10.24
N ASN A 11 -4.65 -0.34 -10.84
CA ASN A 11 -4.69 -1.70 -10.30
C ASN A 11 -3.30 -2.37 -10.23
N ILE A 12 -2.55 -2.13 -9.16
CA ILE A 12 -1.21 -2.67 -8.97
C ILE A 12 -1.24 -4.16 -8.60
N PHE A 13 -2.35 -4.66 -8.04
CA PHE A 13 -2.53 -6.07 -7.69
C PHE A 13 -2.78 -6.99 -8.89
N GLY A 14 -3.06 -6.43 -10.07
CA GLY A 14 -3.12 -7.17 -11.32
C GLY A 14 -1.75 -7.39 -11.97
N LEU A 15 -0.70 -6.74 -11.47
CA LEU A 15 0.62 -6.68 -12.11
C LEU A 15 1.54 -7.79 -11.63
N ASP A 16 2.62 -8.04 -12.38
CA ASP A 16 3.73 -8.85 -11.90
C ASP A 16 4.52 -8.15 -10.81
N VAL A 17 5.17 -8.92 -9.94
CA VAL A 17 5.86 -8.39 -8.74
C VAL A 17 6.83 -7.23 -9.08
N PRO A 18 7.69 -7.31 -10.11
CA PRO A 18 8.58 -6.20 -10.44
C PRO A 18 7.85 -4.93 -10.87
N GLU A 19 6.74 -5.07 -11.59
CA GLU A 19 5.94 -3.95 -12.08
C GLU A 19 5.09 -3.34 -10.95
N PHE A 20 4.56 -4.19 -10.06
CA PHE A 20 3.94 -3.79 -8.80
C PHE A 20 4.89 -2.95 -7.96
N GLU A 21 6.13 -3.42 -7.75
CA GLU A 21 7.14 -2.68 -6.98
C GLU A 21 7.42 -1.33 -7.64
N ARG A 22 7.64 -1.30 -8.96
CA ARG A 22 7.91 -0.07 -9.71
C ARG A 22 6.77 0.94 -9.57
N GLN A 23 5.52 0.52 -9.76
CA GLN A 23 4.37 1.44 -9.70
C GLN A 23 4.12 1.93 -8.27
N LEU A 24 4.23 1.06 -7.27
CA LEU A 24 4.07 1.45 -5.87
C LEU A 24 5.16 2.45 -5.46
N SER A 25 6.42 2.17 -5.77
CA SER A 25 7.54 3.07 -5.49
C SER A 25 7.38 4.42 -6.20
N ASN A 26 7.02 4.43 -7.49
CA ASN A 26 6.77 5.66 -8.23
C ASN A 26 5.62 6.47 -7.59
N TRP A 27 4.55 5.80 -7.20
CA TRP A 27 3.43 6.46 -6.55
C TRP A 27 3.82 7.07 -5.19
N CYS A 28 4.57 6.33 -4.37
CA CYS A 28 5.09 6.81 -3.08
C CYS A 28 5.99 8.03 -3.28
N ASN A 29 6.88 8.02 -4.27
CA ASN A 29 7.77 9.14 -4.57
C ASN A 29 6.99 10.40 -5.00
N LEU A 30 6.05 10.25 -5.94
CA LEU A 30 5.24 11.35 -6.49
C LEU A 30 4.29 11.95 -5.45
N ASN A 31 3.77 11.14 -4.52
CA ASN A 31 2.74 11.57 -3.57
C ASN A 31 3.25 11.72 -2.13
N SER A 32 4.56 11.60 -1.91
CA SER A 32 5.23 11.77 -0.61
C SER A 32 4.81 13.04 0.15
N ALA A 33 4.63 14.16 -0.56
CA ALA A 33 4.24 15.44 0.03
C ALA A 33 2.75 15.55 0.39
N ARG A 34 1.88 14.76 -0.25
CA ARG A 34 0.41 14.93 -0.16
C ARG A 34 -0.23 14.27 1.05
N LYS A 35 0.53 13.44 1.80
CA LYS A 35 0.05 12.75 3.00
C LYS A 35 -1.31 12.08 2.76
N LEU A 36 -1.37 11.23 1.73
CA LEU A 36 -2.58 10.48 1.39
C LEU A 36 -2.54 9.13 2.09
N GLN A 37 -3.68 8.66 2.60
CA GLN A 37 -3.82 7.30 3.12
C GLN A 37 -4.13 6.33 1.99
N ILE A 38 -3.29 5.32 1.77
CA ILE A 38 -3.55 4.28 0.78
C ILE A 38 -4.54 3.26 1.33
N VAL A 39 -5.67 3.11 0.66
CA VAL A 39 -6.75 2.17 0.97
C VAL A 39 -6.91 1.18 -0.17
N PHE A 40 -7.16 -0.08 0.15
CA PHE A 40 -7.36 -1.13 -0.84
C PHE A 40 -8.39 -2.16 -0.39
N ASP A 41 -8.87 -2.95 -1.35
CA ASP A 41 -9.75 -4.09 -1.08
C ASP A 41 -8.92 -5.30 -0.62
N CYS A 42 -9.29 -5.86 0.53
CA CYS A 42 -8.62 -7.03 1.10
C CYS A 42 -8.71 -8.26 0.20
N ASP A 43 -9.77 -8.42 -0.59
CA ASP A 43 -9.93 -9.57 -1.49
C ASP A 43 -9.00 -9.49 -2.69
N ASP A 44 -8.76 -8.29 -3.22
CA ASP A 44 -7.78 -8.10 -4.29
C ASP A 44 -6.36 -8.35 -3.79
N LEU A 45 -6.03 -7.90 -2.56
CA LEU A 45 -4.75 -8.22 -1.93
C LEU A 45 -4.60 -9.73 -1.71
N LYS A 46 -5.60 -10.42 -1.17
CA LYS A 46 -5.57 -11.88 -0.95
C LYS A 46 -5.33 -12.63 -2.26
N LYS A 47 -6.01 -12.25 -3.34
CA LYS A 47 -5.80 -12.83 -4.67
C LYS A 47 -4.38 -12.59 -5.18
N PHE A 48 -3.86 -11.38 -5.02
CA PHE A 48 -2.48 -11.06 -5.40
C PHE A 48 -1.46 -11.92 -4.63
N LEU A 49 -1.59 -11.98 -3.31
CA LEU A 49 -0.69 -12.78 -2.45
C LEU A 49 -0.73 -14.26 -2.84
N HIS A 50 -1.93 -14.81 -3.07
CA HIS A 50 -2.09 -16.19 -3.51
C HIS A 50 -1.46 -16.44 -4.88
N ASN A 51 -1.79 -15.59 -5.87
CA ASN A 51 -1.31 -15.74 -7.25
C ASN A 51 0.21 -15.61 -7.35
N LYS A 52 0.82 -14.74 -6.54
CA LYS A 52 2.26 -14.50 -6.52
C LYS A 52 3.00 -15.36 -5.48
N LYS A 53 2.30 -16.25 -4.77
CA LYS A 53 2.84 -17.11 -3.70
C LYS A 53 3.59 -16.32 -2.62
N LEU A 54 3.10 -15.14 -2.28
CA LEU A 54 3.67 -14.28 -1.25
C LEU A 54 3.08 -14.65 0.11
N HIS A 55 3.95 -14.78 1.11
CA HIS A 55 3.53 -15.10 2.47
C HIS A 55 3.13 -13.83 3.23
N LYS A 56 1.92 -13.85 3.79
CA LYS A 56 1.50 -12.86 4.79
C LYS A 56 1.94 -13.28 6.18
N THR A 57 2.44 -12.32 6.94
CA THR A 57 2.86 -12.48 8.34
C THR A 57 2.09 -11.48 9.19
N TYR A 58 1.68 -11.89 10.40
CA TYR A 58 1.02 -11.01 11.37
C TYR A 58 1.91 -10.83 12.59
N ASN A 59 2.17 -9.59 12.99
CA ASN A 59 3.07 -9.27 14.11
C ASN A 59 2.32 -8.94 15.42
N GLY A 60 1.03 -9.27 15.51
CA GLY A 60 0.19 -8.95 16.67
C GLY A 60 -0.48 -7.57 16.61
N LYS A 61 -0.09 -6.72 15.64
CA LYS A 61 -0.70 -5.39 15.43
C LYS A 61 -1.08 -5.13 13.97
N CYS A 62 -0.18 -5.46 13.05
CA CYS A 62 -0.33 -5.23 11.62
C CYS A 62 0.02 -6.51 10.85
N TYR A 63 -0.47 -6.59 9.62
CA TYR A 63 -0.04 -7.58 8.66
C TYR A 63 1.10 -7.05 7.81
N GLN A 64 1.97 -7.94 7.35
CA GLN A 64 3.05 -7.60 6.43
C GLN A 64 3.33 -8.72 5.44
N PHE A 65 3.82 -8.35 4.26
CA PHE A 65 4.33 -9.27 3.25
C PHE A 65 5.56 -8.63 2.64
N SER A 66 6.47 -9.49 2.17
CA SER A 66 7.70 -9.05 1.54
C SER A 66 7.77 -9.59 0.13
N THR A 67 8.14 -8.68 -0.77
CA THR A 67 8.58 -8.95 -2.14
C THR A 67 10.11 -8.94 -2.16
N PRO A 68 10.78 -9.23 -3.29
CA PRO A 68 12.24 -9.16 -3.37
C PRO A 68 12.79 -7.80 -2.92
N ASN A 69 12.15 -6.69 -3.34
CA ASN A 69 12.68 -5.34 -3.12
C ASN A 69 11.87 -4.52 -2.11
N LEU A 70 10.61 -4.86 -1.83
CA LEU A 70 9.75 -4.09 -0.91
C LEU A 70 9.15 -4.95 0.21
N THR A 71 8.97 -4.35 1.38
CA THR A 71 8.13 -4.87 2.45
C THR A 71 6.95 -3.93 2.64
N ILE A 72 5.74 -4.49 2.58
CA ILE A 72 4.49 -3.75 2.73
C ILE A 72 3.86 -4.17 4.05
N VAL A 73 3.55 -3.18 4.88
CA VAL A 73 2.86 -3.33 6.16
C VAL A 73 1.49 -2.66 6.06
N TRP A 74 0.44 -3.37 6.43
CA TRP A 74 -0.93 -2.88 6.36
C TRP A 74 -1.76 -3.32 7.58
N ASP A 75 -2.84 -2.61 7.79
CA ASP A 75 -3.92 -3.00 8.70
C ASP A 75 -5.17 -3.36 7.92
N GLU A 76 -5.95 -4.31 8.43
CA GLU A 76 -7.29 -4.57 7.92
C GLU A 76 -8.26 -3.67 8.71
N ALA A 77 -8.95 -2.77 8.01
CA ALA A 77 -9.89 -1.80 8.57
C ALA A 77 -11.32 -2.17 8.13
N GLY A 78 -12.11 -2.74 9.04
CA GLY A 78 -13.47 -3.23 8.74
C GLY A 78 -13.48 -4.60 8.05
N GLU A 79 -14.63 -5.00 7.51
CA GLU A 79 -14.80 -6.37 6.98
C GLU A 79 -14.05 -6.64 5.66
N ASN A 80 -13.86 -5.62 4.79
CA ASN A 80 -13.34 -5.83 3.44
C ASN A 80 -12.23 -4.85 2.98
N TRP A 81 -11.84 -3.88 3.82
CA TRP A 81 -10.86 -2.86 3.42
C TRP A 81 -9.56 -3.00 4.20
N GLY A 82 -8.45 -2.68 3.55
CA GLY A 82 -7.12 -2.61 4.14
C GLY A 82 -6.51 -1.22 3.96
N LEU A 83 -5.68 -0.82 4.92
CA LEU A 83 -4.96 0.44 4.92
C LEU A 83 -3.47 0.17 4.94
N VAL A 84 -2.72 0.68 3.96
CA VAL A 84 -1.25 0.56 4.00
C VAL A 84 -0.75 1.45 5.12
N GLN A 85 -0.04 0.85 6.07
CA GLN A 85 0.62 1.56 7.16
C GLN A 85 1.99 2.05 6.72
N LYS A 86 2.80 1.16 6.13
CA LYS A 86 4.17 1.48 5.73
C LYS A 86 4.60 0.69 4.50
N VAL A 87 5.47 1.29 3.70
CA VAL A 87 6.23 0.61 2.66
C VAL A 87 7.71 0.86 2.93
N LEU A 88 8.48 -0.22 3.00
CA LEU A 88 9.92 -0.21 3.28
C LEU A 88 10.67 -0.82 2.10
N SER A 89 11.78 -0.20 1.69
CA SER A 89 12.70 -0.80 0.73
C SER A 89 13.58 -1.85 1.41
N ARG A 90 13.77 -3.03 0.79
CA ARG A 90 14.64 -4.08 1.32
C ARG A 90 16.10 -3.93 0.91
N ASN A 91 16.40 -3.19 -0.15
CA ASN A 91 17.73 -3.22 -0.78
C ASN A 91 18.75 -2.24 -0.17
N ASP A 92 18.33 -1.15 0.51
CA ASP A 92 19.27 -0.03 0.74
C ASP A 92 19.38 0.54 2.17
N ASN A 93 18.66 0.01 3.17
CA ASN A 93 18.75 0.31 4.64
C ASN A 93 17.36 0.26 5.32
N GLU A 94 16.41 -0.53 4.82
CA GLU A 94 15.01 -0.46 5.30
C GLU A 94 14.41 0.94 5.16
N GLU A 95 14.84 1.69 4.13
CA GLU A 95 14.37 3.06 3.91
C GLU A 95 12.85 3.09 3.78
N CYS A 96 12.23 3.96 4.57
CA CYS A 96 10.78 4.08 4.61
C CYS A 96 10.29 4.92 3.43
N MET A 97 9.82 4.26 2.38
CA MET A 97 9.30 4.89 1.17
C MET A 97 7.94 5.57 1.41
N TYR A 98 7.16 5.02 2.35
CA TYR A 98 5.84 5.56 2.69
C TYR A 98 5.49 5.21 4.13
N THR A 99 4.91 6.18 4.83
CA THR A 99 4.23 5.99 6.12
C THR A 99 2.87 6.65 6.04
N SER A 100 1.84 5.91 6.44
CA SER A 100 0.48 6.41 6.52
C SER A 100 0.41 7.60 7.47
N PRO A 101 -0.17 8.73 7.03
CA PRO A 101 -0.39 9.85 7.93
C PRO A 101 -1.38 9.46 9.01
N ARG A 102 -1.20 10.02 10.21
CA ARG A 102 -2.21 9.92 11.28
C ARG A 102 -3.55 10.49 10.75
N PRO A 103 -4.70 9.94 11.16
CA PRO A 103 -6.02 10.39 10.67
C PRO A 103 -6.24 11.90 10.77
N SER A 104 -5.72 12.53 11.83
CA SER A 104 -5.79 13.98 12.05
C SER A 104 -4.94 14.83 11.11
N ASN A 105 -3.97 14.22 10.42
CA ASN A 105 -3.00 14.87 9.53
C ASN A 105 -3.09 14.36 8.08
N ALA A 106 -4.09 13.54 7.76
CA ALA A 106 -4.30 13.04 6.41
C ALA A 106 -4.76 14.18 5.50
N GLY A 107 -4.06 14.39 4.38
CA GLY A 107 -4.45 15.32 3.32
C GLY A 107 -5.51 14.74 2.39
N GLY A 108 -5.82 13.44 2.53
CA GLY A 108 -6.78 12.73 1.70
C GLY A 108 -6.56 11.21 1.70
N VAL A 109 -7.23 10.53 0.76
CA VAL A 109 -7.24 9.07 0.64
C VAL A 109 -6.95 8.67 -0.81
N ALA A 110 -6.08 7.69 -0.99
CA ALA A 110 -5.75 7.09 -2.28
C ALA A 110 -6.30 5.68 -2.34
N PHE A 111 -7.22 5.40 -3.25
CA PHE A 111 -7.83 4.09 -3.40
C PHE A 111 -7.11 3.29 -4.48
N ILE A 112 -6.68 2.06 -4.15
CA ILE A 112 -6.27 1.08 -5.16
C ILE A 112 -7.55 0.49 -5.73
N LYS A 113 -7.85 0.78 -7.01
CA LYS A 113 -9.04 0.26 -7.68
C LYS A 113 -8.65 -0.64 -8.83
N LYS A 114 -9.35 -1.76 -8.95
CA LYS A 114 -9.41 -2.52 -10.20
C LYS A 114 -9.97 -1.61 -11.29
N ASN A 115 -9.28 -1.49 -12.43
CA ASN A 115 -9.93 -0.87 -13.59
C ASN A 115 -11.23 -1.65 -13.83
N ALA A 116 -12.35 -0.93 -13.82
CA ALA A 116 -13.67 -1.47 -14.09
C ALA A 116 -13.73 -2.05 -15.51
#